data_AF-A0A5M9MIF0-F1
#
_entry.id   AF-A0A5M9MIF0-F1
#
_cell.length_a   1.000
_cell.length_b   1.000
_cell.length_c   1.000
_cell.angle_alpha   90.00
_cell.angle_beta   90.00
_cell.angle_gamma   90.00
#
_symmetry.space_group_name_H-M   'P 1'
#
loop_
_entity.id
_entity.type
_entity.pdbx_description
1 polymer ?
#
loop_
_entity_poly.entity_id
_entity_poly.type
_entity_poly.pdbx_seq_one_letter_code
_entity_poly.pdbx_strand_id
1 'polypeptide(L)'
;MAEHLKCVGDQATPPSAVFSKKTYTIAGILTTVYGLEELPLQASNVACVWLLHPRLACQERMSLIAAAILRGWNGRSRDERASSGQTKGVIAVSFDQRNHGTRLIDSLANRTWGEGNPRHAQDMFSIIQGTARDTSLLIDYIPSYIFPTSERKISEHIVLGISLGAHAAWSCIFHEPRISAAVIMLGCPDYINLMADRARSSKLPSWVTCY
;
A
#
# COMPACT_ATOMS: atom_id res chain seq x y z
N MET A 1 -14.68 25.31 -22.67
CA MET A 1 -15.76 24.32 -22.82
C MET A 1 -15.44 23.17 -21.86
N ALA A 2 -15.94 23.26 -20.63
CA ALA A 2 -15.68 22.30 -19.57
C ALA A 2 -16.89 21.36 -19.47
N GLU A 3 -16.76 20.13 -19.96
CA GLU A 3 -17.77 19.11 -19.75
C GLU A 3 -17.62 18.50 -18.36
N HIS A 4 -18.71 18.60 -17.61
CA HIS A 4 -18.95 17.95 -16.33
C HIS A 4 -18.86 16.42 -16.48
N LEU A 5 -17.90 15.79 -15.79
CA LEU A 5 -18.06 14.38 -15.41
C LEU A 5 -19.06 14.31 -14.25
N LYS A 6 -20.27 13.82 -14.55
CA LYS A 6 -21.28 13.46 -13.55
C LYS A 6 -20.78 12.28 -12.71
N CYS A 7 -20.79 12.43 -11.39
CA CYS A 7 -20.64 11.32 -10.45
C CYS A 7 -21.75 10.28 -10.68
N VAL A 8 -21.35 9.04 -10.93
CA VAL A 8 -22.26 7.90 -11.05
C VAL A 8 -22.76 7.53 -9.65
N GLY A 9 -24.06 7.75 -9.47
CA GLY A 9 -25.01 7.08 -8.57
C GLY A 9 -24.54 6.49 -7.24
N ASP A 10 -25.04 7.09 -6.15
CA ASP A 10 -25.28 6.43 -4.86
C ASP A 10 -26.15 5.18 -5.08
N GLN A 11 -25.53 4.02 -5.24
CA GLN A 11 -26.15 2.79 -4.77
C GLN A 11 -25.86 2.67 -3.29
N ALA A 12 -26.90 2.52 -2.48
CA ALA A 12 -26.80 2.37 -1.04
C ALA A 12 -25.80 1.26 -0.70
N THR A 13 -24.62 1.67 -0.25
CA THR A 13 -23.56 0.77 0.19
C THR A 13 -24.12 -0.11 1.32
N PRO A 14 -24.14 -1.45 1.19
CA PRO A 14 -24.50 -2.29 2.32
C PRO A 14 -23.56 -1.96 3.49
N PRO A 15 -24.03 -1.99 4.75
CA PRO A 15 -23.26 -1.56 5.90
C PRO A 15 -21.84 -2.13 5.82
N SER A 16 -20.84 -1.27 6.05
CA SER A 16 -19.45 -1.69 6.04
C SER A 16 -19.31 -2.78 7.11
N ALA A 17 -19.23 -4.05 6.72
CA ALA A 17 -18.71 -5.09 7.59
C ALA A 17 -17.40 -4.56 8.15
N VAL A 18 -17.41 -4.30 9.46
CA VAL A 18 -16.24 -3.82 10.18
C VAL A 18 -15.38 -5.04 10.37
N PHE A 19 -14.27 -5.11 9.63
CA PHE A 19 -13.26 -6.15 9.82
C PHE A 19 -12.39 -5.80 11.02
N SER A 20 -11.89 -6.81 11.72
CA SER A 20 -11.00 -6.62 12.85
C SER A 20 -9.75 -5.84 12.41
N LYS A 21 -9.29 -4.94 13.27
CA LYS A 21 -8.12 -4.09 13.07
C LYS A 21 -7.25 -4.19 14.31
N LYS A 22 -6.00 -4.62 14.16
CA LYS A 22 -5.02 -4.69 15.24
C LYS A 22 -3.71 -4.05 14.82
N THR A 23 -3.20 -3.12 15.62
CA THR A 23 -1.94 -2.41 15.36
C THR A 23 -0.83 -3.00 16.23
N TYR A 24 0.31 -3.24 15.61
CA TYR A 24 1.52 -3.76 16.23
C TYR A 24 2.67 -2.77 16.01
N THR A 25 3.59 -2.71 16.97
CA THR A 25 4.86 -2.00 16.78
C THR A 25 5.92 -3.00 16.33
N ILE A 26 6.21 -3.04 15.03
CA ILE A 26 7.13 -4.01 14.42
C ILE A 26 8.36 -3.23 13.92
N ALA A 27 9.54 -3.54 14.46
CA ALA A 27 10.79 -2.83 14.13
C ALA A 27 10.69 -1.29 14.22
N GLY A 28 9.89 -0.78 15.18
CA GLY A 28 9.65 0.66 15.35
C GLY A 28 8.63 1.27 14.38
N ILE A 29 7.91 0.46 13.60
CA ILE A 29 6.88 0.90 12.66
C ILE A 29 5.51 0.43 13.15
N LEU A 30 4.56 1.39 13.29
CA LEU A 30 3.16 1.08 13.56
C LEU A 30 2.55 0.38 12.34
N THR A 31 2.29 -0.91 12.49
CA THR A 31 1.82 -1.81 11.44
C THR A 31 0.43 -2.30 11.82
N THR A 32 -0.56 -1.90 11.04
CA THR A 32 -1.95 -2.31 11.24
C THR A 32 -2.28 -3.51 10.37
N VAL A 33 -2.82 -4.55 10.99
CA VAL A 33 -3.33 -5.75 10.34
C VAL A 33 -4.85 -5.77 10.40
N TYR A 34 -5.46 -6.06 9.27
CA TYR A 34 -6.91 -6.17 9.10
C TYR A 34 -7.29 -7.62 8.79
N GLY A 35 -8.42 -8.08 9.33
CA GLY A 35 -9.00 -9.36 8.93
C GLY A 35 -8.51 -10.58 9.72
N LEU A 36 -7.78 -10.39 10.82
CA LEU A 36 -7.18 -11.51 11.57
C LEU A 36 -8.22 -12.42 12.23
N GLU A 37 -9.32 -11.84 12.70
CA GLU A 37 -10.38 -12.56 13.42
C GLU A 37 -11.34 -13.25 12.44
N GLU A 38 -11.36 -12.77 11.19
CA GLU A 38 -12.16 -13.30 10.09
C GLU A 38 -11.44 -14.39 9.29
N LEU A 39 -10.20 -14.75 9.67
CA LEU A 39 -9.51 -15.88 9.09
C LEU A 39 -10.25 -17.19 9.42
N PRO A 40 -10.55 -18.05 8.41
CA PRO A 40 -11.19 -19.33 8.66
C PRO A 40 -10.42 -20.19 9.67
N LEU A 41 -11.11 -20.91 10.56
CA LEU A 41 -10.48 -21.74 11.59
C LEU A 41 -9.55 -22.80 10.99
N GLN A 42 -9.96 -23.38 9.86
CA GLN A 42 -9.20 -24.38 9.12
C GLN A 42 -8.09 -23.79 8.22
N ALA A 43 -7.92 -22.46 8.18
CA ALA A 43 -6.93 -21.85 7.30
C ALA A 43 -5.52 -22.02 7.88
N SER A 44 -4.69 -22.83 7.21
CA SER A 44 -3.27 -23.02 7.54
C SER A 44 -2.35 -22.10 6.72
N ASN A 45 -2.84 -21.59 5.59
CA ASN A 45 -2.13 -20.69 4.71
C ASN A 45 -2.85 -19.34 4.63
N VAL A 46 -2.09 -18.26 4.68
CA VAL A 46 -2.61 -16.88 4.63
C VAL A 46 -1.91 -16.14 3.50
N ALA A 47 -2.67 -15.39 2.70
CA ALA A 47 -2.12 -14.35 1.83
C ALA A 47 -2.17 -13.00 2.55
N CYS A 48 -1.08 -12.25 2.47
CA CYS A 48 -0.96 -10.92 3.05
C CYS A 48 -0.93 -9.87 1.95
N VAL A 49 -1.89 -8.95 1.97
CA VAL A 49 -1.94 -7.81 1.03
C VAL A 49 -1.41 -6.56 1.72
N TRP A 50 -0.23 -6.09 1.31
CA TRP A 50 0.41 -4.87 1.78
C TRP A 50 -0.19 -3.64 1.09
N LEU A 51 -0.74 -2.71 1.85
CA LEU A 51 -1.46 -1.54 1.36
C LEU A 51 -0.62 -0.27 1.57
N LEU A 52 -0.13 0.30 0.46
CA LEU A 52 0.71 1.49 0.43
C LEU A 52 -0.10 2.73 0.01
N HIS A 53 -0.24 3.68 0.94
CA HIS A 53 -1.12 4.85 0.80
C HIS A 53 -0.60 5.93 -0.18
N PRO A 54 -1.45 6.85 -0.66
CA PRO A 54 -0.99 7.98 -1.48
C PRO A 54 -0.18 9.01 -0.70
N ARG A 55 0.51 9.90 -1.43
CA ARG A 55 1.28 11.02 -0.86
C ARG A 55 0.36 11.92 -0.03
N LEU A 56 0.90 12.50 1.05
CA LEU A 56 0.19 13.39 1.99
C LEU A 56 -0.97 12.71 2.76
N ALA A 57 -1.05 11.38 2.74
CA ALA A 57 -2.02 10.60 3.52
C ALA A 57 -1.31 9.80 4.64
N CYS A 58 -2.07 8.93 5.29
CA CYS A 58 -1.63 7.97 6.29
C CYS A 58 -2.28 6.59 6.02
N GLN A 59 -1.85 5.58 6.77
CA GLN A 59 -2.30 4.20 6.67
C GLN A 59 -3.82 4.05 6.80
N GLU A 60 -4.49 4.88 7.61
CA GLU A 60 -5.95 4.87 7.78
C GLU A 60 -6.69 5.06 6.45
N ARG A 61 -6.09 5.77 5.49
CA ARG A 61 -6.68 5.97 4.16
C ARG A 61 -6.89 4.65 3.40
N MET A 62 -6.18 3.59 3.79
CA MET A 62 -6.28 2.27 3.16
C MET A 62 -7.34 1.37 3.79
N SER A 63 -8.00 1.79 4.88
CA SER A 63 -8.98 0.98 5.62
C SER A 63 -10.17 0.50 4.76
N LEU A 64 -10.73 1.38 3.93
CA LEU A 64 -11.84 1.00 3.03
C LEU A 64 -11.39 0.02 1.94
N ILE A 65 -10.15 0.14 1.48
CA ILE A 65 -9.57 -0.79 0.50
C ILE A 65 -9.34 -2.16 1.16
N ALA A 66 -8.81 -2.18 2.39
CA ALA A 66 -8.68 -3.40 3.18
C ALA A 66 -10.04 -4.10 3.31
N ALA A 67 -11.07 -3.37 3.73
CA ALA A 67 -12.41 -3.91 3.88
C ALA A 67 -13.01 -4.43 2.56
N ALA A 68 -12.79 -3.74 1.44
CA ALA A 68 -13.25 -4.18 0.13
C ALA A 68 -12.56 -5.48 -0.32
N ILE A 69 -11.25 -5.59 -0.12
CA ILE A 69 -10.48 -6.80 -0.42
C ILE A 69 -10.96 -7.98 0.43
N LEU A 70 -11.07 -7.78 1.75
CA LEU A 70 -11.49 -8.83 2.68
C LEU A 70 -12.93 -9.27 2.40
N ARG A 71 -13.84 -8.33 2.13
CA ARG A 71 -15.23 -8.67 1.73
C ARG A 71 -15.26 -9.45 0.42
N GLY A 72 -14.51 -8.99 -0.59
CA GLY A 72 -14.44 -9.68 -1.88
C GLY A 72 -13.89 -11.11 -1.74
N TRP A 73 -12.89 -11.31 -0.88
CA TRP A 73 -12.38 -12.64 -0.58
C TRP A 73 -13.42 -13.49 0.19
N ASN A 74 -13.97 -12.94 1.27
CA ASN A 74 -14.89 -13.62 2.19
C ASN A 74 -16.30 -13.86 1.60
N GLY A 75 -16.68 -13.15 0.54
CA GLY A 75 -17.95 -13.35 -0.19
C GLY A 75 -17.94 -14.46 -1.24
N ARG A 76 -16.77 -15.01 -1.61
CA ARG A 76 -16.68 -16.14 -2.56
C ARG A 76 -17.40 -17.38 -2.05
N SER A 77 -18.08 -18.11 -2.93
CA SER A 77 -18.91 -19.25 -2.53
C SER A 77 -18.07 -20.37 -1.94
N ARG A 78 -18.70 -21.20 -1.08
CA ARG A 78 -18.04 -22.37 -0.48
C ARG A 78 -17.56 -23.35 -1.56
N ASP A 79 -18.31 -23.48 -2.65
CA ASP A 79 -17.98 -24.35 -3.79
C ASP A 79 -16.80 -23.81 -4.61
N GLU A 80 -16.67 -22.49 -4.78
CA GLU A 80 -15.49 -21.84 -5.38
C GLU A 80 -14.21 -22.03 -4.54
N ARG A 81 -14.35 -22.07 -3.21
CA ARG A 81 -13.23 -22.35 -2.30
C ARG A 81 -12.90 -23.84 -2.18
N ALA A 82 -13.92 -24.69 -2.21
CA ALA A 82 -13.76 -26.14 -2.13
C ALA A 82 -13.17 -26.73 -3.41
N SER A 83 -13.61 -26.26 -4.59
CA SER A 83 -13.08 -26.67 -5.90
C SER A 83 -11.61 -26.26 -6.12
N SER A 84 -11.13 -25.24 -5.40
CA SER A 84 -9.73 -24.82 -5.38
C SER A 84 -8.90 -25.45 -4.25
N GLY A 85 -9.50 -26.33 -3.43
CA GLY A 85 -8.84 -26.95 -2.27
C GLY A 85 -8.43 -25.95 -1.17
N GLN A 86 -9.02 -24.74 -1.15
CA GLN A 86 -8.49 -23.61 -0.41
C GLN A 86 -8.85 -23.63 1.09
N THR A 87 -7.88 -24.04 1.91
CA THR A 87 -7.72 -23.65 3.32
C THR A 87 -6.99 -22.31 3.44
N LYS A 88 -7.27 -21.35 2.56
CA LYS A 88 -6.51 -20.10 2.45
C LYS A 88 -7.30 -18.90 2.99
N GLY A 89 -6.69 -18.20 3.95
CA GLY A 89 -7.19 -16.91 4.45
C GLY A 89 -6.50 -15.72 3.78
N VAL A 90 -7.09 -14.54 3.91
CA VAL A 90 -6.49 -13.28 3.46
C VAL A 90 -6.49 -12.30 4.63
N ILE A 91 -5.36 -11.61 4.82
CA ILE A 91 -5.26 -10.41 5.64
C ILE A 91 -4.80 -9.24 4.78
N ALA A 92 -5.11 -8.03 5.23
CA ALA A 92 -4.52 -6.82 4.68
C ALA A 92 -3.65 -6.15 5.75
N VAL A 93 -2.58 -5.49 5.32
CA VAL A 93 -1.63 -4.83 6.21
C VAL A 93 -1.32 -3.44 5.69
N SER A 94 -1.37 -2.44 6.56
CA SER A 94 -0.96 -1.07 6.24
C SER A 94 -0.01 -0.52 7.30
N PHE A 95 0.83 0.42 6.90
CA PHE A 95 1.69 1.17 7.80
C PHE A 95 1.91 2.57 7.20
N ASP A 96 2.28 3.53 8.04
CA ASP A 96 2.64 4.85 7.55
C ASP A 96 3.99 4.80 6.83
N GLN A 97 3.99 5.27 5.58
CA GLN A 97 5.22 5.37 4.80
C GLN A 97 6.16 6.40 5.41
N ARG A 98 7.42 6.37 4.99
CA ARG A 98 8.42 7.31 5.50
C ARG A 98 7.96 8.74 5.32
N ASN A 99 8.17 9.54 6.36
CA ASN A 99 7.78 10.94 6.42
C ASN A 99 6.27 11.21 6.22
N HIS A 100 5.40 10.24 6.52
CA HIS A 100 3.94 10.38 6.44
C HIS A 100 3.27 9.91 7.73
N GLY A 101 2.00 10.28 7.92
CA GLY A 101 1.19 9.88 9.08
C GLY A 101 1.93 10.05 10.41
N THR A 102 1.98 9.00 11.23
CA THR A 102 2.66 9.02 12.54
C THR A 102 4.19 9.10 12.44
N ARG A 103 4.76 9.01 11.24
CA ARG A 103 6.21 9.08 10.96
C ARG A 103 6.61 10.38 10.26
N LEU A 104 5.72 11.37 10.18
CA LEU A 104 6.01 12.67 9.60
C LEU A 104 7.07 13.41 10.43
N ILE A 105 8.16 13.82 9.77
CA ILE A 105 9.26 14.59 10.39
C ILE A 105 9.38 15.98 9.76
N ASP A 106 9.40 16.05 8.42
CA ASP A 106 9.51 17.31 7.68
C ASP A 106 8.42 17.38 6.59
N SER A 107 7.44 18.25 6.79
CA SER A 107 6.35 18.40 5.83
C SER A 107 6.80 18.93 4.46
N LEU A 108 7.90 19.70 4.39
CA LEU A 108 8.42 20.26 3.15
C LEU A 108 8.96 19.15 2.24
N ALA A 109 9.60 18.13 2.82
CA ALA A 109 10.12 16.99 2.05
C ALA A 109 9.03 16.20 1.31
N ASN A 110 7.76 16.33 1.69
CA ASN A 110 6.65 15.72 0.96
C ASN A 110 6.09 16.60 -0.17
N ARG A 111 6.53 17.86 -0.27
CA ARG A 111 6.04 18.85 -1.23
C ARG A 111 6.75 18.74 -2.57
N THR A 112 6.14 19.32 -3.59
CA THR A 112 6.71 19.46 -4.93
C THR A 112 7.69 20.63 -5.02
N TRP A 113 8.43 20.71 -6.13
CA TRP A 113 9.25 21.90 -6.43
C TRP A 113 8.42 23.19 -6.46
N GLY A 114 7.25 23.17 -7.08
CA GLY A 114 6.34 24.33 -7.15
C GLY A 114 5.78 24.75 -5.78
N GLU A 115 5.82 23.86 -4.79
CA GLU A 115 5.45 24.14 -3.40
C GLU A 115 6.68 24.50 -2.54
N GLY A 116 7.84 24.74 -3.15
CA GLY A 116 9.05 25.22 -2.47
C GLY A 116 10.01 24.14 -1.99
N ASN A 117 9.84 22.86 -2.35
CA ASN A 117 10.80 21.82 -2.01
C ASN A 117 11.94 21.75 -3.06
N PRO A 118 13.16 22.24 -2.77
CA PRO A 118 14.28 22.17 -3.72
C PRO A 118 14.78 20.73 -3.97
N ARG A 119 14.51 19.81 -3.04
CA ARG A 119 14.95 18.40 -3.06
C ARG A 119 13.83 17.44 -3.47
N HIS A 120 12.78 17.92 -4.15
CA HIS A 120 11.61 17.11 -4.47
C HIS A 120 11.94 15.73 -5.05
N ALA A 121 12.88 15.65 -6.01
CA ALA A 121 13.29 14.39 -6.62
C ALA A 121 14.03 13.45 -5.64
N GLN A 122 14.89 13.97 -4.77
CA GLN A 122 15.63 13.18 -3.79
C GLN A 122 14.69 12.69 -2.69
N ASP A 123 13.84 13.58 -2.17
CA ASP A 123 12.92 13.27 -1.09
C ASP A 123 11.90 12.21 -1.54
N MET A 124 11.27 12.41 -2.70
CA MET A 124 10.35 11.42 -3.29
C MET A 124 11.00 10.05 -3.50
N PHE A 125 12.22 10.02 -4.04
CA PHE A 125 12.91 8.75 -4.31
C PHE A 125 13.26 8.01 -3.01
N SER A 126 13.77 8.74 -2.02
CA SER A 126 14.12 8.18 -0.72
C SER A 126 12.89 7.62 0.02
N ILE A 127 11.73 8.27 -0.09
CA ILE A 127 10.46 7.78 0.47
C ILE A 127 10.00 6.52 -0.25
N ILE A 128 10.02 6.50 -1.59
CA ILE A 128 9.61 5.35 -2.41
C ILE A 128 10.48 4.13 -2.09
N GLN A 129 11.80 4.27 -2.17
CA GLN A 129 12.72 3.16 -1.95
C GLN A 129 12.76 2.73 -0.48
N GLY A 130 12.72 3.69 0.44
CA GLY A 130 12.66 3.40 1.86
C GLY A 130 11.36 2.69 2.26
N THR A 131 10.23 2.99 1.61
CA THR A 131 8.97 2.27 1.81
C THR A 131 9.05 0.82 1.36
N ALA A 132 9.69 0.56 0.21
CA ALA A 132 9.87 -0.82 -0.26
C ALA A 132 10.75 -1.64 0.71
N ARG A 133 11.82 -1.02 1.22
CA ARG A 133 12.67 -1.62 2.28
C ARG A 133 11.90 -1.86 3.58
N ASP A 134 11.08 -0.91 4.01
CA ASP A 134 10.24 -1.07 5.19
C ASP A 134 9.22 -2.20 4.98
N THR A 135 8.67 -2.35 3.78
CA THR A 135 7.76 -3.47 3.45
C THR A 135 8.48 -4.81 3.58
N SER A 136 9.69 -4.94 3.01
CA SER A 136 10.53 -6.13 3.12
C SER A 136 10.86 -6.47 4.58
N LEU A 137 11.27 -5.45 5.37
CA LEU A 137 11.51 -5.58 6.81
C LEU A 137 10.26 -6.09 7.55
N LEU A 138 9.09 -5.52 7.26
CA LEU A 138 7.86 -5.94 7.90
C LEU A 138 7.44 -7.36 7.48
N ILE A 139 7.74 -7.80 6.25
CA ILE A 139 7.55 -9.19 5.82
C ILE A 139 8.37 -10.15 6.71
N ASP A 140 9.61 -9.78 7.06
CA ASP A 140 10.48 -10.63 7.89
C ASP A 140 9.86 -10.89 9.28
N TYR A 141 9.26 -9.86 9.87
CA TYR A 141 8.87 -9.89 11.28
C TYR A 141 7.38 -10.15 11.52
N ILE A 142 6.48 -9.75 10.61
CA ILE A 142 5.04 -9.83 10.87
C ILE A 142 4.53 -11.22 11.31
N PRO A 143 5.04 -12.37 10.79
CA PRO A 143 4.53 -13.68 11.20
C PRO A 143 4.69 -13.94 12.70
N SER A 144 5.78 -13.49 13.34
CA SER A 144 6.01 -13.73 14.77
C SER A 144 5.08 -12.92 15.68
N TYR A 145 4.49 -11.84 15.16
CA TYR A 145 3.54 -11.00 15.90
C TYR A 145 2.09 -11.47 15.76
N ILE A 146 1.72 -11.99 14.59
CA ILE A 146 0.34 -12.38 14.29
C ILE A 146 0.09 -13.88 14.43
N PHE A 147 1.12 -14.72 14.27
CA PHE A 147 1.09 -16.18 14.43
C PHE A 147 2.28 -16.66 15.29
N PRO A 148 2.37 -16.24 16.57
CA PRO A 148 3.55 -16.46 17.41
C PRO A 148 3.86 -17.94 17.69
N THR A 149 2.86 -18.82 17.56
CA THR A 149 3.03 -20.27 17.74
C THR A 149 3.14 -21.02 16.42
N SER A 150 3.32 -20.31 15.30
CA SER A 150 3.35 -20.86 13.94
C SER A 150 2.08 -21.64 13.58
N GLU A 151 0.94 -21.28 14.17
CA GLU A 151 -0.35 -21.90 13.94
C GLU A 151 -0.86 -21.70 12.49
N ARG A 152 -0.37 -20.67 11.81
CA ARG A 152 -0.65 -20.35 10.40
C ARG A 152 0.61 -19.84 9.72
N LYS A 153 0.73 -20.08 8.42
CA LYS A 153 1.83 -19.58 7.59
C LYS A 153 1.35 -18.48 6.65
N ILE A 154 2.08 -17.36 6.59
CA ILE A 154 1.92 -16.44 5.47
C ILE A 154 2.64 -17.05 4.26
N SER A 155 1.84 -17.47 3.28
CA SER A 155 2.28 -18.24 2.11
C SER A 155 2.46 -17.37 0.86
N GLU A 156 1.85 -16.19 0.86
CA GLU A 156 1.86 -15.29 -0.30
C GLU A 156 1.83 -13.84 0.18
N HIS A 157 2.65 -13.01 -0.46
CA HIS A 157 2.61 -11.57 -0.30
C HIS A 157 2.21 -10.91 -1.62
N ILE A 158 1.27 -9.98 -1.52
CA ILE A 158 0.80 -9.13 -2.62
C ILE A 158 0.98 -7.69 -2.15
N VAL A 159 1.37 -6.79 -3.03
CA VAL A 159 1.42 -5.35 -2.71
C VAL A 159 0.38 -4.59 -3.52
N LEU A 160 -0.34 -3.68 -2.88
CA LEU A 160 -1.24 -2.73 -3.54
C LEU A 160 -0.80 -1.33 -3.16
N GLY A 161 -0.57 -0.50 -4.16
CA GLY A 161 -0.15 0.87 -3.96
C GLY A 161 -1.00 1.87 -4.74
N ILE A 162 -1.19 3.06 -4.16
CA ILE A 162 -1.86 4.20 -4.82
C ILE A 162 -0.93 5.40 -4.90
N SER A 163 -0.78 6.02 -6.07
CA SER A 163 0.04 7.22 -6.28
C SER A 163 1.48 7.01 -5.80
N LEU A 164 1.96 7.75 -4.78
CA LEU A 164 3.26 7.50 -4.14
C LEU A 164 3.43 6.03 -3.70
N GLY A 165 2.40 5.44 -3.09
CA GLY A 165 2.39 4.02 -2.75
C GLY A 165 2.46 3.10 -3.97
N ALA A 166 1.94 3.51 -5.13
CA ALA A 166 2.02 2.73 -6.36
C ALA A 166 3.45 2.73 -6.95
N HIS A 167 4.17 3.85 -6.83
CA HIS A 167 5.60 3.87 -7.16
C HIS A 167 6.42 2.99 -6.20
N ALA A 168 6.08 2.98 -4.91
CA ALA A 168 6.70 2.07 -3.94
C ALA A 168 6.38 0.60 -4.24
N ALA A 169 5.15 0.28 -4.65
CA ALA A 169 4.74 -1.06 -5.04
C ALA A 169 5.53 -1.59 -6.26
N TRP A 170 5.88 -0.74 -7.24
CA TRP A 170 6.83 -1.09 -8.30
C TRP A 170 8.20 -1.48 -7.76
N SER A 171 8.73 -0.71 -6.80
CA SER A 171 10.01 -1.07 -6.18
C SER A 171 9.91 -2.38 -5.39
N CYS A 172 8.81 -2.61 -4.67
CA CYS A 172 8.54 -3.86 -3.97
C CYS A 172 8.57 -5.06 -4.92
N ILE A 173 7.77 -5.07 -5.99
CA ILE A 173 7.67 -6.24 -6.89
C ILE A 173 8.98 -6.53 -7.65
N PHE A 174 9.82 -5.52 -7.88
CA PHE A 174 11.12 -5.71 -8.54
C PHE A 174 12.24 -6.19 -7.61
N HIS A 175 12.18 -5.86 -6.31
CA HIS A 175 13.33 -6.09 -5.41
C HIS A 175 13.02 -6.99 -4.21
N GLU A 176 11.76 -7.32 -3.95
CA GLU A 176 11.35 -8.23 -2.88
C GLU A 176 10.80 -9.53 -3.47
N PRO A 177 11.62 -10.60 -3.59
CA PRO A 177 11.23 -11.84 -4.28
C PRO A 177 10.07 -12.60 -3.61
N ARG A 178 9.73 -12.28 -2.36
CA ARG A 178 8.58 -12.88 -1.65
C ARG A 178 7.25 -12.27 -2.07
N ILE A 179 7.25 -11.09 -2.70
CA ILE A 179 6.06 -10.47 -3.26
C ILE A 179 5.82 -11.06 -4.64
N SER A 180 4.67 -11.71 -4.79
CA SER A 180 4.32 -12.49 -6.00
C SER A 180 3.47 -11.71 -7.00
N ALA A 181 2.78 -10.67 -6.55
CA ALA A 181 1.93 -9.84 -7.39
C ALA A 181 1.83 -8.41 -6.85
N ALA A 182 1.53 -7.48 -7.75
CA ALA A 182 1.31 -6.08 -7.43
C ALA A 182 0.06 -5.51 -8.09
N VAL A 183 -0.68 -4.69 -7.35
CA VAL A 183 -1.79 -3.86 -7.87
C VAL A 183 -1.33 -2.41 -7.83
N ILE A 184 -1.11 -1.84 -9.02
CA ILE A 184 -0.56 -0.50 -9.21
C ILE A 184 -1.68 0.46 -9.60
N MET A 185 -2.01 1.41 -8.74
CA MET A 185 -3.00 2.45 -9.04
C MET A 185 -2.32 3.82 -9.15
N LEU A 186 -2.27 4.39 -10.36
CA LEU A 186 -1.67 5.71 -10.61
C LEU A 186 -0.17 5.77 -10.25
N GLY A 187 0.60 4.77 -10.65
CA GLY A 187 2.06 4.71 -10.46
C GLY A 187 2.79 4.37 -11.75
N CYS A 188 4.06 4.77 -11.83
CA CYS A 188 4.94 4.53 -12.97
C CYS A 188 6.28 3.95 -12.45
N PRO A 189 6.85 2.92 -13.11
CA PRO A 189 8.15 2.38 -12.74
C PRO A 189 9.31 3.28 -13.19
N ASP A 190 9.09 4.18 -14.16
CA ASP A 190 10.11 5.08 -14.69
C ASP A 190 10.20 6.37 -13.87
N TYR A 191 11.00 6.30 -12.81
CA TYR A 191 11.20 7.42 -11.91
C TYR A 191 11.91 8.61 -12.58
N ILE A 192 12.84 8.33 -13.48
CA ILE A 192 13.66 9.37 -14.13
C ILE A 192 12.76 10.21 -15.04
N ASN A 193 11.99 9.59 -15.92
CA ASN A 193 11.10 10.33 -16.82
C ASN A 193 9.97 11.03 -16.06
N LEU A 194 9.46 10.44 -14.97
CA LEU A 194 8.50 11.12 -14.09
C LEU A 194 9.09 12.40 -13.47
N MET A 195 10.33 12.35 -12.96
CA MET A 195 10.97 13.52 -12.37
C MET A 195 11.36 14.56 -13.42
N ALA A 196 11.80 14.13 -14.60
CA ALA A 196 12.07 15.01 -15.74
C ALA A 196 10.81 15.79 -16.16
N ASP A 197 9.67 15.10 -16.28
CA ASP A 197 8.41 15.74 -16.63
C ASP A 197 7.93 16.75 -15.57
N ARG A 198 8.09 16.40 -14.28
CA ARG A 198 7.79 17.30 -13.17
C ARG A 198 8.73 18.50 -13.10
N ALA A 199 10.01 18.32 -13.43
CA ALA A 199 11.01 19.39 -13.45
C ALA A 199 10.65 20.43 -14.52
N ARG A 200 10.29 19.95 -15.72
CA ARG A 200 9.75 20.75 -16.82
C ARG A 200 8.48 21.50 -16.40
N SER A 201 7.50 20.78 -15.85
CA SER A 201 6.20 21.37 -15.44
C SER A 201 6.34 22.40 -14.32
N SER A 202 7.35 22.22 -13.45
CA SER A 202 7.67 23.17 -12.38
C SER A 202 8.55 24.34 -12.84
N LYS A 203 8.95 24.38 -14.13
CA LYS A 203 9.82 25.41 -14.71
C LYS A 203 11.12 25.60 -13.93
N LEU A 204 11.75 24.49 -13.51
CA LEU A 204 13.01 24.57 -12.77
C LEU A 204 14.07 25.33 -13.59
N PRO A 205 14.80 26.28 -13.00
CA PRO A 205 15.85 27.02 -13.70
C PRO A 205 16.85 26.10 -14.39
N SER A 206 17.34 25.06 -13.70
CA SER A 206 18.28 24.06 -14.24
C SER A 206 17.74 23.22 -15.39
N TRP A 207 16.44 23.26 -15.65
CA TRP A 207 15.79 22.54 -16.75
C TRP A 207 15.49 23.46 -17.94
N VAL A 208 15.05 24.68 -17.67
CA VAL A 208 14.63 25.64 -18.71
C VAL A 208 15.79 26.40 -19.35
N THR A 209 16.96 26.48 -18.71
CA THR A 209 18.15 27.16 -19.27
C THR A 209 18.99 26.30 -20.21
N CYS A 210 18.66 25.01 -20.37
CA CYS A 210 19.37 24.08 -21.26
C CYS A 210 18.77 24.00 -22.68
N TYR A 211 17.76 24.82 -22.99
CA TYR A 211 17.13 24.96 -24.31
C TYR A 211 17.08 26.42 -24.75
#